data_AF-A0A351FBJ8-F1
#
_entry.id   AF-A0A351FBJ8-F1
#
_cell.length_a   1.000
_cell.length_b   1.000
_cell.length_c   1.000
_cell.angle_alpha   90.00
_cell.angle_beta   90.00
_cell.angle_gamma   90.00
#
_symmetry.space_group_name_H-M   'P 1'
#
loop_
_entity.id
_entity.type
_entity.pdbx_description
1 polymer ?
#
loop_
_entity_poly.entity_id
_entity_poly.type
_entity_poly.pdbx_seq_one_letter_code
_entity_poly.pdbx_strand_id
1 'polypeptide(L)'
;MKFDFHKELVRIWGYAVQLYRDGHQDACQFPIEEDVPFLESIGMNRMDVFDFAEDWVRMGEPDLAVFLLIHEQRKDYFWETQKKVPSTQVLD
;
A
#
# COMPACT_ATOMS: atom_id res chain seq x y z
N MET A 1 -13.92 12.12 -8.12
CA MET A 1 -12.49 12.48 -8.27
C MET A 1 -11.84 11.38 -9.10
N LYS A 2 -11.31 11.69 -10.29
CA LYS A 2 -10.69 10.70 -11.19
C LYS A 2 -9.21 10.64 -10.81
N PHE A 3 -8.91 9.99 -9.69
CA PHE A 3 -7.51 9.79 -9.29
C PHE A 3 -6.84 8.86 -10.30
N ASP A 4 -5.66 9.25 -10.74
CA ASP A 4 -4.78 8.36 -11.48
C ASP A 4 -4.14 7.43 -10.46
N PHE A 5 -4.72 6.25 -10.31
CA PHE A 5 -4.35 5.21 -9.35
C PHE A 5 -2.84 5.00 -9.27
N HIS A 6 -2.16 4.93 -10.41
CA HIS A 6 -0.72 4.72 -10.47
C HIS A 6 0.06 5.91 -9.90
N LYS A 7 -0.38 7.14 -10.18
CA LYS A 7 0.31 8.34 -9.64
C LYS A 7 0.19 8.43 -8.13
N GLU A 8 -0.98 8.11 -7.58
CA GLU A 8 -1.16 8.08 -6.12
C GLU A 8 -0.30 6.99 -5.49
N LEU A 9 -0.26 5.77 -6.06
CA LEU A 9 0.62 4.72 -5.54
C LEU A 9 2.10 5.08 -5.63
N VAL A 10 2.56 5.72 -6.71
CA VAL A 10 3.95 6.21 -6.81
C VAL A 10 4.26 7.24 -5.72
N ARG A 11 3.34 8.18 -5.47
CA ARG A 11 3.49 9.17 -4.40
C ARG A 11 3.58 8.49 -3.03
N ILE A 12 2.64 7.59 -2.73
CA ILE A 12 2.57 6.88 -1.46
C ILE A 12 3.81 6.02 -1.25
N TRP A 13 4.25 5.28 -2.27
CA TRP A 13 5.50 4.51 -2.21
C TRP A 13 6.69 5.38 -1.85
N GLY A 14 6.90 6.49 -2.57
CA GLY A 14 8.02 7.39 -2.34
C GLY A 14 8.01 7.98 -0.93
N TYR A 15 6.81 8.37 -0.45
CA TYR A 15 6.62 8.89 0.89
C TYR A 15 6.89 7.83 1.96
N ALA A 16 6.36 6.61 1.81
CA ALA A 16 6.57 5.50 2.74
C ALA A 16 8.05 5.09 2.83
N VAL A 17 8.74 4.98 1.69
CA VAL A 17 10.18 4.67 1.67
C VAL A 17 10.99 5.76 2.40
N GLN A 18 10.60 7.03 2.25
CA GLN A 18 11.24 8.14 2.98
C GLN A 18 10.97 8.04 4.48
N LEU A 19 9.71 7.85 4.89
CA LEU A 19 9.35 7.68 6.30
C LEU A 19 10.11 6.53 6.98
N TYR A 20 10.22 5.38 6.31
CA TYR A 20 10.95 4.24 6.87
C TYR A 20 12.44 4.56 7.04
N ARG A 21 13.06 5.24 6.06
CA ARG A 21 14.46 5.71 6.16
C ARG A 21 14.66 6.74 7.28
N ASP A 22 13.64 7.55 7.57
CA ASP A 22 13.64 8.53 8.64
C ASP A 22 13.40 7.91 10.04
N GLY A 23 13.25 6.58 10.12
CA GLY A 23 13.18 5.83 11.37
C GLY A 23 11.76 5.50 11.84
N HIS A 24 10.74 5.74 11.03
CA HIS A 24 9.37 5.32 11.31
C HIS A 24 9.20 3.81 11.06
N GLN A 25 9.66 2.98 12.00
CA GLN A 25 9.72 1.51 11.87
C GLN A 25 8.60 0.77 12.64
N ASP A 26 7.63 1.50 13.19
CA ASP A 26 6.43 0.91 13.80
C ASP A 26 5.29 0.94 12.78
N ALA A 27 4.87 -0.23 12.34
CA ALA A 27 3.81 -0.38 11.34
C ALA A 27 2.43 0.08 11.83
N CYS A 28 2.14 -0.06 13.13
CA CYS A 28 0.89 0.40 13.73
C CYS A 28 0.84 1.92 13.83
N GLN A 29 2.01 2.57 13.95
CA GLN A 29 2.16 4.02 14.07
C GLN A 29 2.71 4.67 12.79
N PHE A 30 2.67 3.97 11.65
CA PHE A 30 3.25 4.47 10.40
C PHE A 30 2.46 5.68 9.87
N PRO A 31 3.09 6.87 9.71
CA PRO A 31 2.39 8.15 9.59
C PRO A 31 1.90 8.45 8.17
N ILE A 32 0.93 7.65 7.71
CA ILE A 32 0.29 7.73 6.39
C ILE A 32 -1.23 7.87 6.48
N GLU A 33 -1.75 8.40 7.59
CA GLU A 33 -3.20 8.54 7.87
C GLU A 33 -3.96 9.25 6.75
N GLU A 34 -3.34 10.26 6.11
CA GLU A 34 -3.94 11.01 5.01
C GLU A 34 -4.17 10.15 3.75
N ASP A 35 -3.38 9.09 3.59
CA ASP A 35 -3.41 8.20 2.43
C ASP A 35 -4.36 7.00 2.64
N VAL A 36 -4.69 6.66 3.89
CA VAL A 36 -5.54 5.51 4.24
C VAL A 36 -6.88 5.50 3.49
N PRO A 37 -7.64 6.61 3.37
CA PRO A 37 -8.91 6.59 2.62
C PRO A 37 -8.74 6.20 1.14
N PHE A 38 -7.61 6.58 0.52
CA PHE A 38 -7.31 6.16 -0.85
C PHE A 38 -6.96 4.67 -0.88
N LEU A 39 -6.10 4.19 0.02
CA LEU A 39 -5.68 2.80 0.11
C LEU A 39 -6.89 1.86 0.32
N GLU A 40 -7.79 2.18 1.24
CA GLU A 40 -8.99 1.38 1.50
C GLU A 40 -9.91 1.33 0.27
N SER A 41 -9.99 2.41 -0.52
CA SER A 41 -10.81 2.45 -1.74
C SER A 41 -10.36 1.48 -2.83
N ILE A 42 -9.10 1.04 -2.77
CA ILE A 42 -8.47 0.08 -3.69
C ILE A 42 -8.17 -1.27 -3.04
N GLY A 43 -8.63 -1.49 -1.81
CA GLY A 43 -8.48 -2.77 -1.10
C GLY A 43 -7.12 -2.98 -0.45
N MET A 44 -6.37 -1.91 -0.19
CA MET A 44 -5.12 -1.91 0.57
C MET A 44 -5.34 -1.40 1.99
N ASN A 45 -4.38 -1.68 2.87
CA ASN A 45 -4.30 -1.10 4.21
C ASN A 45 -2.91 -0.48 4.48
N ARG A 46 -2.73 0.08 5.69
CA ARG A 46 -1.45 0.67 6.12
C ARG A 46 -0.29 -0.33 6.10
N MET A 47 -0.54 -1.57 6.52
CA MET A 47 0.46 -2.63 6.61
C MET A 47 1.00 -3.00 5.23
N ASP A 48 0.15 -3.08 4.21
CA ASP A 48 0.58 -3.32 2.83
C ASP A 48 1.61 -2.27 2.35
N VAL A 49 1.48 -1.01 2.75
CA VAL A 49 2.43 0.05 2.38
C VAL A 49 3.69 -0.03 3.23
N PHE A 50 3.54 -0.29 4.53
CA PHE A 50 4.65 -0.41 5.46
C PHE A 50 5.59 -1.56 5.06
N ASP A 51 5.06 -2.77 4.86
CA ASP A 51 5.85 -3.98 4.59
C ASP A 51 6.69 -3.80 3.32
N PHE A 52 6.09 -3.25 2.28
CA PHE A 52 6.78 -2.98 1.02
C PHE A 52 7.88 -1.91 1.15
N ALA A 53 7.66 -0.86 1.96
CA ALA A 53 8.69 0.13 2.25
C ALA A 53 9.82 -0.45 3.10
N GLU A 54 9.48 -1.26 4.11
CA GLU A 54 10.44 -2.00 4.93
C GLU A 54 11.31 -2.91 4.08
N ASP A 55 10.70 -3.80 3.31
CA ASP A 55 11.38 -4.79 2.48
C ASP A 55 12.28 -4.11 1.45
N TRP A 56 11.79 -3.05 0.78
CA TRP A 56 12.63 -2.28 -0.14
C TRP A 56 13.84 -1.65 0.56
N VAL A 57 13.66 -1.03 1.72
CA VAL A 57 14.77 -0.35 2.41
C VAL A 57 15.77 -1.34 2.99
N ARG A 58 15.32 -2.49 3.50
CA ARG A 58 16.17 -3.49 4.16
C ARG A 58 16.80 -4.48 3.19
N MET A 59 16.06 -4.88 2.17
CA MET A 59 16.39 -6.00 1.29
C MET A 59 16.58 -5.58 -0.17
N GLY A 60 16.10 -4.39 -0.56
CA GLY A 60 16.17 -3.91 -1.94
C GLY A 60 15.16 -4.56 -2.89
N GLU A 61 14.19 -5.29 -2.36
CA GLU A 61 13.11 -5.94 -3.10
C GLU A 61 11.90 -6.13 -2.17
N PRO A 62 10.66 -6.13 -2.68
CA PRO A 62 10.26 -5.80 -4.05
C PRO A 62 10.46 -4.31 -4.38
N ASP A 63 10.63 -3.97 -5.67
CA ASP A 63 10.81 -2.59 -6.12
C ASP A 63 9.46 -1.88 -6.44
N LEU A 64 9.53 -0.60 -6.83
CA LEU A 64 8.35 0.19 -7.19
C LEU A 64 7.51 -0.47 -8.31
N ALA A 65 8.15 -1.07 -9.31
CA ALA A 65 7.41 -1.68 -10.42
C ALA A 65 6.61 -2.88 -9.93
N VAL A 66 7.22 -3.72 -9.08
CA VAL A 66 6.53 -4.87 -8.46
C VAL A 66 5.41 -4.39 -7.53
N PHE A 67 5.64 -3.37 -6.71
CA PHE A 67 4.61 -2.76 -5.86
C PHE A 67 3.39 -2.31 -6.67
N LEU A 68 3.61 -1.62 -7.80
CA LEU A 68 2.51 -1.16 -8.66
C LEU A 68 1.74 -2.32 -9.29
N LEU A 69 2.43 -3.30 -9.87
CA LEU A 69 1.80 -4.42 -10.57
C LEU A 69 1.00 -5.33 -9.62
N ILE A 70 1.53 -5.60 -8.42
CA ILE A 70 0.80 -6.38 -7.41
C ILE A 70 -0.47 -5.65 -6.99
N HIS A 71 -0.39 -4.34 -6.75
CA HIS A 71 -1.54 -3.58 -6.29
C HIS A 71 -2.56 -3.28 -7.39
N GLU A 72 -2.15 -3.24 -8.66
CA GLU A 72 -3.08 -3.25 -9.79
C GLU A 72 -3.94 -4.53 -9.78
N GLN A 73 -3.29 -5.69 -9.65
CA GLN A 73 -3.97 -6.98 -9.61
C GLN A 73 -4.86 -7.14 -8.35
N ARG A 74 -4.39 -6.69 -7.18
CA ARG A 74 -5.16 -6.72 -5.93
C ARG A 74 -6.38 -5.80 -6.00
N LYS A 75 -6.24 -4.59 -6.56
CA LYS A 75 -7.36 -3.67 -6.79
C LYS A 75 -8.41 -4.31 -7.68
N ASP A 76 -8.01 -4.94 -8.78
CA ASP A 76 -8.94 -5.59 -9.70
C ASP A 76 -9.69 -6.73 -9.03
N TYR A 77 -9.00 -7.55 -8.23
CA TYR A 77 -9.67 -8.58 -7.43
C TYR A 77 -10.65 -7.99 -6.39
N PHE A 78 -10.25 -6.94 -5.69
CA PHE A 78 -11.09 -6.27 -4.70
C PHE A 78 -12.36 -5.69 -5.34
N TRP A 79 -12.24 -5.06 -6.50
CA TRP A 79 -13.36 -4.45 -7.21
C TRP A 79 -14.25 -5.49 -7.90
N GLU A 80 -13.65 -6.40 -8.66
CA GLU A 80 -14.40 -7.31 -9.54
C GLU A 80 -14.87 -8.57 -8.83
N THR A 81 -14.08 -9.13 -7.91
CA THR A 81 -14.42 -10.37 -7.19
C THR A 81 -15.06 -10.06 -5.84
N GLN A 82 -14.42 -9.21 -5.03
CA GLN A 82 -14.91 -8.91 -3.67
C GLN A 82 -15.97 -7.80 -3.63
N LYS A 83 -16.30 -7.21 -4.78
CA LYS A 83 -17.31 -6.15 -4.90
C LYS A 83 -17.09 -4.98 -3.94
N LYS A 84 -15.82 -4.63 -3.73
CA LYS A 84 -15.36 -3.57 -2.82
C LYS A 84 -15.71 -3.81 -1.35
N VAL A 85 -15.91 -5.07 -0.95
CA VAL A 85 -16.17 -5.48 0.42
C VAL A 85 -14.95 -6.28 0.92
N PRO A 86 -14.19 -5.78 1.91
CA PRO A 86 -13.06 -6.51 2.46
C PRO A 86 -13.46 -7.88 3.01
N SER A 87 -12.53 -8.84 2.99
CA SER A 87 -12.74 -10.14 3.64
C SER A 87 -12.91 -9.96 5.15
N THR A 88 -13.88 -10.65 5.74
CA THR A 88 -14.01 -10.76 7.20
C THR A 88 -13.19 -11.91 7.79
N GLN A 89 -12.68 -12.80 6.93
CA GLN A 89 -11.71 -13.82 7.32
C GLN A 89 -10.31 -13.23 7.13
N VAL A 90 -9.66 -12.95 8.24
CA VAL A 90 -8.24 -12.61 8.34
C VAL A 90 -7.48 -13.84 8.84
N LEU A 91 -6.27 -14.04 8.32
CA LEU A 91 -5.35 -15.05 8.82
C LEU A 91 -4.38 -14.35 9.77
N ASP A 92 -4.29 -14.86 11.00
CA ASP A 92 -3.36 -14.40 12.04
C ASP A 92 -1.93 -14.92 11.80
#